data_AF-A0A316HU39-F1
#
_entry.id   AF-A0A316HU39-F1
#
_cell.length_a   1.000
_cell.length_b   1.000
_cell.length_c   1.000
_cell.angle_alpha   90.00
_cell.angle_beta   90.00
_cell.angle_gamma   90.00
#
_symmetry.space_group_name_H-M   'P 1'
#
loop_
_entity.id
_entity.type
_entity.pdbx_description
1 polymer ?
#
loop_
_entity_poly.entity_id
_entity_poly.type
_entity_poly.pdbx_seq_one_letter_code
_entity_poly.pdbx_strand_id
1 'polypeptide(L)'
;MALLATPVPTTTASYAVYDRITHTLTGRDVHKPIRSASLVKILIAIEQLETRGDDPRIEPMLRASDDYAASELWVENGWEQVVVRTAERLGLKDTRPPERRGMWGYTAVSAYDVVKIYRYVLEDAKPKVRRTIMGHLQRAEKCASDGFDQSFGLPSATWRPAFKQGWSGFGDPVKPCVDRPRPRVQWDLDLKSPAMHTSGTCLFSIVAVLTLHPEGTTYEQAAKRVTRVTEEVTKYRC
;
A
#
# COMPACT_ATOMS: atom_id res chain seq x y z
N MET A 1 32.61 -31.40 11.26
CA MET A 1 31.74 -30.23 11.52
C MET A 1 31.33 -29.64 10.18
N ALA A 2 30.09 -29.84 9.75
CA ALA A 2 29.56 -29.14 8.58
C ALA A 2 29.25 -27.70 9.00
N LEU A 3 29.88 -26.72 8.34
CA LEU A 3 29.45 -25.32 8.44
C LEU A 3 28.05 -25.23 7.84
N LEU A 4 27.05 -25.05 8.70
CA LEU A 4 25.72 -24.62 8.26
C LEU A 4 25.89 -23.20 7.70
N ALA A 5 25.76 -23.06 6.38
CA ALA A 5 25.70 -21.75 5.76
C ALA A 5 24.58 -20.94 6.41
N THR A 6 24.89 -19.74 6.87
CA THR A 6 23.87 -18.81 7.35
C THR A 6 22.90 -18.54 6.19
N PRO A 7 21.58 -18.70 6.37
CA PRO A 7 20.62 -18.42 5.32
C PRO A 7 20.79 -16.98 4.86
N VAL A 8 21.07 -16.78 3.57
CA VAL A 8 21.07 -15.44 2.98
C VAL A 8 19.65 -14.88 3.16
N PRO A 9 19.47 -13.72 3.83
CA PRO A 9 18.15 -13.14 3.98
C PRO A 9 17.51 -12.95 2.60
N THR A 10 16.33 -13.52 2.39
CA THR A 10 15.62 -13.44 1.11
C THR A 10 14.49 -12.43 1.19
N THR A 11 14.11 -11.86 0.04
CA THR A 11 12.91 -11.02 -0.03
C THR A 11 11.68 -11.87 0.24
N THR A 12 10.91 -11.53 1.27
CA THR A 12 9.57 -12.08 1.46
C THR A 12 8.63 -11.38 0.49
N ALA A 13 7.77 -12.15 -0.19
CA ALA A 13 6.77 -11.60 -1.11
C ALA A 13 5.44 -12.34 -1.02
N SER A 14 4.40 -11.63 -0.57
CA SER A 14 2.99 -12.03 -0.59
C SER A 14 2.29 -11.27 -1.71
N TYR A 15 1.45 -11.92 -2.50
CA TYR A 15 0.68 -11.24 -3.53
C TYR A 15 -0.65 -11.92 -3.81
N ALA A 16 -1.61 -11.14 -4.29
CA ALA A 16 -2.90 -11.59 -4.76
C ALA A 16 -3.29 -10.81 -6.02
N VAL A 17 -3.87 -11.52 -6.98
CA VAL A 17 -4.50 -10.98 -8.18
C VAL A 17 -5.91 -11.52 -8.26
N TYR A 18 -6.88 -10.62 -8.29
CA TYR A 18 -8.29 -10.93 -8.43
C TYR A 18 -8.80 -10.47 -9.78
N ASP A 19 -9.26 -11.43 -10.58
CA ASP A 19 -9.90 -11.19 -11.86
C ASP A 19 -11.39 -10.87 -11.62
N ARG A 20 -11.81 -9.67 -12.00
CA ARG A 20 -13.19 -9.19 -11.80
C ARG A 20 -14.19 -9.72 -12.82
N ILE A 21 -13.74 -10.41 -13.87
CA ILE A 21 -14.61 -11.10 -14.85
C ILE A 21 -14.90 -12.52 -14.37
N THR A 22 -13.86 -13.26 -13.99
CA THR A 22 -14.00 -14.66 -13.56
C THR A 22 -14.22 -14.82 -12.06
N HIS A 23 -14.16 -13.73 -11.29
CA HIS A 23 -14.27 -13.70 -9.83
C HIS A 23 -13.26 -14.62 -9.11
N THR A 24 -12.10 -14.84 -9.74
CA THR A 24 -11.08 -15.76 -9.24
C THR A 24 -9.92 -15.00 -8.62
N LEU A 25 -9.50 -15.41 -7.41
CA LEU A 25 -8.30 -14.93 -6.74
C LEU A 25 -7.17 -15.94 -6.90
N THR A 26 -6.03 -15.49 -7.39
CA THR A 26 -4.79 -16.28 -7.42
C THR A 26 -3.69 -15.53 -6.70
N GLY A 27 -2.80 -16.23 -6.02
CA GLY A 27 -1.73 -15.56 -5.30
C GLY A 27 -0.79 -16.52 -4.58
N ARG A 28 0.14 -15.94 -3.84
CA ARG A 28 1.06 -16.64 -2.94
C ARG A 28 1.04 -15.97 -1.58
N ASP A 29 0.99 -16.76 -0.51
CA ASP A 29 0.98 -16.28 0.87
C ASP A 29 -0.08 -15.20 1.09
N VAL A 30 -1.26 -15.37 0.48
CA VAL A 30 -2.27 -14.30 0.35
C VAL A 30 -2.78 -13.79 1.70
N HIS A 31 -2.73 -14.64 2.73
CA HIS A 31 -3.13 -14.32 4.11
C HIS A 31 -1.96 -13.91 5.03
N LYS A 32 -0.73 -13.83 4.52
CA LYS A 32 0.44 -13.45 5.33
C LYS A 32 0.36 -11.98 5.71
N PRO A 33 0.25 -11.64 7.02
CA PRO A 33 0.20 -10.24 7.44
C PRO A 33 1.57 -9.57 7.26
N ILE A 34 1.57 -8.39 6.65
CA ILE A 34 2.73 -7.52 6.46
C ILE A 34 2.30 -6.09 6.80
N ARG A 35 3.17 -5.32 7.44
CA ARG A 35 2.97 -3.89 7.71
C ARG A 35 2.70 -3.11 6.41
N SER A 36 1.55 -2.46 6.32
CA SER A 36 0.99 -1.85 5.12
C SER A 36 1.75 -0.65 4.55
N ALA A 37 2.53 0.05 5.36
CA ALA A 37 3.03 1.38 5.04
C ALA A 37 1.87 2.27 4.52
N SER A 38 2.05 2.95 3.38
CA SER A 38 1.05 3.87 2.83
C SER A 38 -0.19 3.21 2.20
N LEU A 39 -0.32 1.87 2.20
CA LEU A 39 -1.54 1.22 1.71
C LEU A 39 -2.75 1.45 2.62
N VAL A 40 -2.54 1.61 3.93
CA VAL A 40 -3.62 1.91 4.90
C VAL A 40 -4.35 3.22 4.61
N LYS A 41 -3.73 4.14 3.86
CA LYS A 41 -4.36 5.42 3.46
C LYS A 41 -5.67 5.23 2.69
N ILE A 42 -5.89 4.06 2.07
CA ILE A 42 -7.17 3.71 1.45
C ILE A 42 -8.25 3.48 2.53
N LEU A 43 -7.92 2.81 3.65
CA LEU A 43 -8.84 2.65 4.78
C LEU A 43 -9.15 3.99 5.45
N ILE A 44 -8.16 4.86 5.61
CA ILE A 44 -8.34 6.23 6.11
C ILE A 44 -9.32 6.99 5.20
N ALA A 45 -9.14 6.90 3.88
CA ALA A 45 -10.02 7.55 2.91
C ALA A 45 -11.46 6.99 2.95
N ILE A 46 -11.63 5.66 3.05
CA ILE A 46 -12.95 5.03 3.19
C ILE A 46 -13.64 5.57 4.44
N GLU A 47 -12.96 5.54 5.59
CA GLU A 47 -13.54 5.97 6.85
C GLU A 47 -13.93 7.45 6.83
N GLN A 48 -13.03 8.32 6.36
CA GLN A 48 -13.29 9.74 6.25
C GLN A 48 -14.52 10.02 5.36
N LEU A 49 -14.54 9.47 4.14
CA LEU A 49 -15.59 9.74 3.17
C LEU A 49 -16.96 9.17 3.57
N GLU A 50 -16.99 8.05 4.29
CA GLU A 50 -18.25 7.41 4.70
C GLU A 50 -18.83 7.96 6.00
N THR A 51 -18.00 8.47 6.90
CA THR A 51 -18.44 8.94 8.24
C THR A 51 -18.53 10.46 8.35
N ARG A 52 -17.64 11.19 7.67
CA ARG A 52 -17.49 12.65 7.81
C ARG A 52 -17.62 13.41 6.50
N GLY A 53 -17.54 12.71 5.37
CA GLY A 53 -17.68 13.28 4.04
C GLY A 53 -16.35 13.73 3.44
N ASP A 54 -16.43 14.59 2.42
CA ASP A 54 -15.28 15.02 1.65
C ASP A 54 -14.29 15.81 2.52
N ASP A 55 -13.00 15.60 2.26
CA ASP A 55 -11.92 16.35 2.90
C ASP A 55 -10.81 16.65 1.88
N PRO A 56 -10.31 17.89 1.78
CA PRO A 56 -9.28 18.26 0.81
C PRO A 56 -7.96 17.52 1.00
N ARG A 57 -7.68 16.96 2.18
CA ARG A 57 -6.48 16.17 2.47
C ARG A 57 -6.50 14.80 1.80
N ILE A 58 -7.65 14.31 1.34
CA ILE A 58 -7.76 13.03 0.60
C ILE A 58 -6.96 13.06 -0.69
N GLU A 59 -6.98 14.18 -1.43
CA GLU A 59 -6.26 14.30 -2.70
C GLU A 59 -4.76 14.11 -2.56
N PRO A 60 -4.02 14.94 -1.77
CA PRO A 60 -2.57 14.76 -1.62
C PRO A 60 -2.22 13.45 -0.93
N MET A 61 -3.06 12.95 0.00
CA MET A 61 -2.85 11.66 0.66
C MET A 61 -2.87 10.49 -0.32
N LEU A 62 -3.80 10.49 -1.28
CA LEU A 62 -3.94 9.39 -2.24
C LEU A 62 -3.02 9.55 -3.46
N ARG A 63 -2.79 10.78 -3.95
CA ARG A 63 -1.98 11.02 -5.16
C ARG A 63 -0.49 11.08 -4.90
N ALA A 64 -0.08 11.94 -3.96
CA ALA A 64 1.32 12.17 -3.61
C ALA A 64 1.74 11.42 -2.34
N SER A 65 0.87 10.56 -1.81
CA SER A 65 1.14 9.77 -0.60
C SER A 65 1.48 10.62 0.63
N ASP A 66 0.94 11.85 0.73
CA ASP A 66 1.26 12.80 1.80
C ASP A 66 0.99 12.22 3.20
N ASP A 67 2.05 12.16 4.03
CA ASP A 67 1.99 11.58 5.39
C ASP A 67 1.34 12.52 6.41
N TYR A 68 1.43 13.84 6.20
CA TYR A 68 0.81 14.81 7.09
C TYR A 68 -0.71 14.75 6.97
N ALA A 69 -1.22 14.77 5.74
CA ALA A 69 -2.62 14.55 5.42
C ALA A 69 -3.15 13.24 6.03
N ALA A 70 -2.39 12.14 5.89
CA ALA A 70 -2.77 10.87 6.49
C ALA A 70 -2.79 10.89 8.02
N SER A 71 -1.82 11.55 8.65
CA SER A 71 -1.71 11.59 10.11
C SER A 71 -2.80 12.44 10.72
N GLU A 72 -3.12 13.59 10.14
CA GLU A 72 -4.22 14.43 10.59
C GLU A 72 -5.57 13.70 10.46
N LEU A 73 -5.84 13.12 9.28
CA LEU A 73 -7.06 12.34 9.06
C LEU A 73 -7.13 11.11 9.97
N TRP A 74 -6.01 10.43 10.24
CA TRP A 74 -5.94 9.30 11.17
C TRP A 74 -6.34 9.73 12.59
N VAL A 75 -5.74 10.79 13.11
CA VAL A 75 -6.04 11.33 14.45
C VAL A 75 -7.51 11.73 14.55
N GLU A 76 -7.97 12.51 13.56
CA GLU A 76 -9.32 13.02 13.52
C GLU A 76 -10.37 11.91 13.43
N ASN A 77 -10.11 10.84 12.67
CA ASN A 77 -11.00 9.69 12.56
C ASN A 77 -10.85 8.70 13.73
N GLY A 78 -10.19 9.08 14.82
CA GLY A 78 -10.14 8.28 16.04
C GLY A 78 -9.05 7.22 16.03
N TRP A 79 -7.90 7.53 15.42
CA TRP A 79 -6.67 6.75 15.49
C TRP A 79 -6.80 5.33 14.90
N GLU A 80 -6.28 4.33 15.62
CA GLU A 80 -6.32 2.90 15.30
C GLU A 80 -7.74 2.32 15.13
N GLN A 81 -8.77 2.97 15.68
CA GLN A 81 -10.15 2.57 15.48
C GLN A 81 -10.59 2.71 14.02
N VAL A 82 -9.91 3.53 13.20
CA VAL A 82 -10.09 3.52 11.74
C VAL A 82 -9.91 2.11 11.20
N VAL A 83 -8.86 1.40 11.64
CA VAL A 83 -8.56 0.04 11.18
C VAL A 83 -9.57 -0.95 11.74
N VAL A 84 -9.92 -0.84 13.03
CA VAL A 84 -10.89 -1.74 13.66
C VAL A 84 -12.25 -1.67 12.93
N ARG A 85 -12.80 -0.47 12.77
CA ARG A 85 -14.11 -0.26 12.14
C ARG A 85 -14.12 -0.63 10.66
N THR A 86 -13.07 -0.30 9.91
CA THR A 86 -12.99 -0.67 8.50
C THR A 86 -12.73 -2.15 8.30
N ALA A 87 -11.92 -2.80 9.16
CA ALA A 87 -11.72 -4.24 9.10
C ALA A 87 -13.01 -5.02 9.38
N GLU A 88 -13.80 -4.58 10.37
CA GLU A 88 -15.12 -5.16 10.62
C GLU A 88 -16.07 -4.93 9.44
N ARG A 89 -16.22 -3.68 8.99
CA ARG A 89 -17.13 -3.29 7.90
C ARG A 89 -16.85 -4.04 6.60
N LEU A 90 -15.58 -4.21 6.24
CA LEU A 90 -15.16 -4.87 5.01
C LEU A 90 -14.91 -6.38 5.21
N GLY A 91 -15.02 -6.89 6.45
CA GLY A 91 -14.69 -8.27 6.83
C GLY A 91 -13.24 -8.66 6.50
N LEU A 92 -12.28 -7.78 6.79
CA LEU A 92 -10.85 -7.99 6.60
C LEU A 92 -10.32 -8.90 7.72
N LYS A 93 -9.85 -10.10 7.36
CA LYS A 93 -9.55 -11.15 8.36
C LYS A 93 -8.15 -11.04 8.94
N ASP A 94 -7.21 -10.51 8.18
CA ASP A 94 -5.79 -10.45 8.52
C ASP A 94 -5.34 -9.03 8.89
N THR A 95 -6.21 -8.04 8.63
CA THR A 95 -5.93 -6.63 8.87
C THR A 95 -6.09 -6.28 10.34
N ARG A 96 -5.06 -5.69 10.95
CA ARG A 96 -5.05 -5.35 12.39
C ARG A 96 -4.43 -3.98 12.64
N PRO A 97 -4.92 -3.23 13.65
CA PRO A 97 -4.34 -1.95 14.01
C PRO A 97 -2.86 -2.09 14.38
N PRO A 98 -2.06 -1.02 14.26
CA PRO A 98 -0.67 -1.04 14.70
C PRO A 98 -0.58 -1.24 16.22
N GLU A 99 0.45 -1.95 16.69
CA GLU A 99 0.67 -2.19 18.12
C GLU A 99 0.92 -0.90 18.92
N ARG A 100 1.60 0.07 18.29
CA ARG A 100 1.86 1.38 18.88
C ARG A 100 0.90 2.42 18.30
N ARG A 101 0.27 3.17 19.20
CA ARG A 101 -0.65 4.26 18.86
C ARG A 101 0.01 5.28 17.95
N GLY A 102 -0.75 5.76 16.97
CA GLY A 102 -0.31 6.76 15.99
C GLY A 102 0.42 6.19 14.79
N MET A 103 0.97 4.97 14.87
CA MET A 103 1.81 4.38 13.83
C MET A 103 0.99 3.77 12.69
N TRP A 104 0.14 4.55 12.01
CA TRP A 104 -0.79 4.05 10.98
C TRP A 104 -0.10 3.16 9.93
N GLY A 105 1.13 3.48 9.52
CA GLY A 105 1.88 2.71 8.53
C GLY A 105 2.30 1.29 8.99
N TYR A 106 2.16 1.01 10.28
CA TYR A 106 2.42 -0.30 10.90
C TYR A 106 1.15 -1.16 10.99
N THR A 107 0.02 -0.68 10.48
CA THR A 107 -1.19 -1.49 10.29
C THR A 107 -0.83 -2.75 9.51
N ALA A 108 -1.06 -3.92 10.10
CA ALA A 108 -0.85 -5.19 9.41
C ALA A 108 -1.95 -5.38 8.38
N VAL A 109 -1.59 -5.84 7.17
CA VAL A 109 -2.52 -6.20 6.08
C VAL A 109 -2.01 -7.46 5.39
N SER A 110 -2.90 -8.24 4.80
CA SER A 110 -2.54 -9.32 3.88
C SER A 110 -2.85 -8.93 2.43
N ALA A 111 -2.26 -9.61 1.45
CA ALA A 111 -2.57 -9.34 0.05
C ALA A 111 -4.06 -9.64 -0.28
N TYR A 112 -4.64 -10.65 0.38
CA TYR A 112 -6.06 -10.98 0.30
C TYR A 112 -6.93 -9.81 0.78
N ASP A 113 -6.64 -9.25 1.96
CA ASP A 113 -7.40 -8.14 2.50
C ASP A 113 -7.22 -6.86 1.68
N VAL A 114 -6.02 -6.58 1.16
CA VAL A 114 -5.81 -5.45 0.25
C VAL A 114 -6.68 -5.59 -1.01
N VAL A 115 -6.74 -6.77 -1.63
CA VAL A 115 -7.68 -7.02 -2.74
C VAL A 115 -9.13 -6.77 -2.30
N LYS A 116 -9.52 -7.24 -1.12
CA LYS A 116 -10.88 -7.07 -0.59
C LYS A 116 -11.23 -5.59 -0.36
N ILE A 117 -10.27 -4.74 0.03
CA ILE A 117 -10.45 -3.29 0.14
C ILE A 117 -10.82 -2.69 -1.23
N TYR A 118 -10.07 -3.00 -2.29
CA TYR A 118 -10.40 -2.52 -3.63
C TYR A 118 -11.74 -3.05 -4.13
N ARG A 119 -12.06 -4.32 -3.84
CA ARG A 119 -13.38 -4.89 -4.17
C ARG A 119 -14.50 -4.09 -3.50
N TYR A 120 -14.41 -3.82 -2.21
CA TYR A 120 -15.38 -2.99 -1.51
C TYR A 120 -15.52 -1.61 -2.17
N VAL A 121 -14.42 -0.92 -2.47
CA VAL A 121 -14.46 0.39 -3.13
C VAL A 121 -15.16 0.31 -4.50
N LEU A 122 -14.92 -0.74 -5.28
CA LEU A 122 -15.45 -0.89 -6.63
C LEU A 122 -16.89 -1.39 -6.68
N GLU A 123 -17.25 -2.33 -5.80
CA GLU A 123 -18.46 -3.14 -5.84
C GLU A 123 -19.52 -2.60 -4.88
N ASP A 124 -19.15 -2.21 -3.65
CA ASP A 124 -20.10 -1.97 -2.55
C ASP A 124 -20.18 -0.51 -2.10
N ALA A 125 -19.08 0.24 -2.17
CA ALA A 125 -19.03 1.61 -1.69
C ALA A 125 -19.98 2.53 -2.44
N LYS A 126 -20.50 3.56 -1.75
CA LYS A 126 -21.36 4.59 -2.37
C LYS A 126 -20.69 5.15 -3.63
N PRO A 127 -21.43 5.42 -4.73
CA PRO A 127 -20.83 5.85 -5.99
C PRO A 127 -19.89 7.06 -5.88
N LYS A 128 -20.18 8.00 -4.97
CA LYS A 128 -19.31 9.15 -4.69
C LYS A 128 -17.97 8.73 -4.09
N VAL A 129 -17.99 7.87 -3.07
CA VAL A 129 -16.79 7.32 -2.40
C VAL A 129 -15.91 6.58 -3.41
N ARG A 130 -16.52 5.68 -4.21
CA ARG A 130 -15.84 4.96 -5.29
C ARG A 130 -15.15 5.90 -6.28
N ARG A 131 -15.87 6.90 -6.80
CA ARG A 131 -15.33 7.85 -7.77
C ARG A 131 -14.21 8.70 -7.19
N THR A 132 -14.33 9.13 -5.94
CA THR A 132 -13.29 9.90 -5.26
C THR A 132 -12.02 9.07 -5.11
N ILE A 133 -12.09 7.91 -4.45
CA ILE A 133 -10.90 7.08 -4.18
C ILE A 133 -10.25 6.63 -5.50
N MET A 134 -11.00 5.93 -6.37
CA MET A 134 -10.42 5.40 -7.61
C MET A 134 -9.96 6.52 -8.56
N GLY A 135 -10.65 7.67 -8.56
CA GLY A 135 -10.23 8.83 -9.33
C GLY A 135 -8.89 9.37 -8.88
N HIS A 136 -8.63 9.46 -7.56
CA HIS A 136 -7.32 9.88 -7.08
C HIS A 136 -6.24 8.83 -7.36
N LEU A 137 -6.51 7.54 -7.17
CA LEU A 137 -5.55 6.47 -7.46
C LEU A 137 -5.18 6.38 -8.96
N GLN A 138 -6.12 6.68 -9.87
CA GLN A 138 -5.87 6.77 -11.32
C GLN A 138 -4.98 7.97 -11.71
N ARG A 139 -4.95 9.01 -10.86
CA ARG A 139 -4.14 10.22 -11.03
C ARG A 139 -3.01 10.27 -9.99
N ALA A 140 -2.60 9.12 -9.48
CA ALA A 140 -1.49 9.05 -8.55
C ALA A 140 -0.23 9.60 -9.21
N GLU A 141 0.54 10.35 -8.44
CA GLU A 141 1.66 11.13 -8.95
C GLU A 141 2.92 10.30 -9.00
N LYS A 142 3.81 10.64 -9.93
CA LYS A 142 5.14 10.04 -10.00
C LYS A 142 5.93 10.31 -8.72
N CYS A 143 5.92 11.55 -8.24
CA CYS A 143 6.66 11.92 -7.04
C CYS A 143 5.74 11.93 -5.83
N ALA A 144 6.19 11.32 -4.74
CA ALA A 144 5.54 11.46 -3.44
C ALA A 144 5.95 12.77 -2.76
N SER A 145 5.12 13.23 -1.81
CA SER A 145 5.38 14.45 -1.04
C SER A 145 6.68 14.38 -0.25
N ASP A 146 7.13 13.19 0.12
CA ASP A 146 8.41 12.92 0.79
C ASP A 146 9.61 12.80 -0.15
N GLY A 147 9.41 13.06 -1.44
CA GLY A 147 10.46 13.05 -2.46
C GLY A 147 10.80 11.69 -3.03
N PHE A 148 10.13 10.60 -2.65
CA PHE A 148 10.33 9.31 -3.30
C PHE A 148 9.62 9.22 -4.66
N ASP A 149 10.22 8.47 -5.59
CA ASP A 149 9.60 8.13 -6.88
C ASP A 149 8.68 6.91 -6.72
N GLN A 150 7.39 7.09 -6.96
CA GLN A 150 6.33 6.08 -6.86
C GLN A 150 6.22 5.19 -8.13
N SER A 151 7.08 5.39 -9.13
CA SER A 151 7.10 4.65 -10.41
C SER A 151 7.76 3.28 -10.27
N PHE A 152 7.21 2.43 -9.40
CA PHE A 152 7.59 1.03 -9.24
C PHE A 152 6.34 0.14 -9.14
N GLY A 153 6.45 -1.16 -9.37
CA GLY A 153 5.29 -2.04 -9.34
C GLY A 153 4.30 -1.72 -10.47
N LEU A 154 3.00 -1.59 -10.15
CA LEU A 154 1.93 -1.41 -11.13
C LEU A 154 2.16 -0.30 -12.17
N PRO A 155 2.47 0.97 -11.79
CA PRO A 155 2.69 2.05 -12.75
C PRO A 155 3.84 1.81 -13.74
N SER A 156 4.78 0.93 -13.40
CA SER A 156 5.90 0.58 -14.29
C SER A 156 5.66 -0.73 -15.05
N ALA A 157 4.82 -1.62 -14.52
CA ALA A 157 4.57 -2.95 -15.07
C ALA A 157 3.32 -3.03 -15.97
N THR A 158 2.44 -2.02 -15.93
CA THR A 158 1.11 -2.10 -16.55
C THR A 158 0.68 -0.79 -17.20
N TRP A 159 -0.28 -0.87 -18.13
CA TRP A 159 -0.76 0.33 -18.83
C TRP A 159 -1.84 1.07 -18.04
N ARG A 160 -1.56 2.34 -17.69
CA ARG A 160 -2.48 3.28 -17.01
C ARG A 160 -3.23 2.68 -15.81
N PRO A 161 -2.55 2.05 -14.82
CA PRO A 161 -3.22 1.54 -13.64
C PRO A 161 -3.76 2.68 -12.76
N ALA A 162 -4.73 2.35 -11.90
CA ALA A 162 -4.97 3.10 -10.68
C ALA A 162 -4.20 2.43 -9.55
N PHE A 163 -3.40 3.16 -8.78
CA PHE A 163 -2.49 2.52 -7.83
C PHE A 163 -2.31 3.30 -6.53
N LYS A 164 -1.99 2.57 -5.46
CA LYS A 164 -1.41 3.09 -4.23
C LYS A 164 -0.14 2.32 -3.92
N GLN A 165 0.94 3.06 -3.72
CA GLN A 165 2.22 2.55 -3.25
C GLN A 165 2.36 2.64 -1.73
N GLY A 166 3.22 1.80 -1.16
CA GLY A 166 3.67 1.88 0.23
C GLY A 166 5.15 1.51 0.38
N TRP A 167 5.90 2.27 1.17
CA TRP A 167 7.31 2.00 1.47
C TRP A 167 7.66 2.43 2.89
N SER A 168 8.68 1.79 3.47
CA SER A 168 9.34 2.27 4.69
C SER A 168 10.67 1.55 4.90
N GLY A 169 11.55 2.15 5.73
CA GLY A 169 12.86 1.57 6.07
C GLY A 169 13.99 1.92 5.10
N PHE A 170 13.88 3.04 4.36
CA PHE A 170 14.88 3.44 3.34
C PHE A 170 15.69 4.70 3.67
N GLY A 171 15.48 5.35 4.81
CA GLY A 171 16.04 6.68 5.03
C GLY A 171 15.56 7.66 3.96
N ASP A 172 16.14 8.85 3.82
CA ASP A 172 15.73 9.86 2.83
C ASP A 172 16.10 9.46 1.39
N PRO A 173 15.40 9.96 0.35
CA PRO A 173 15.70 9.57 -1.01
C PRO A 173 17.06 10.17 -1.41
N VAL A 174 17.97 9.32 -1.88
CA VAL A 174 19.31 9.74 -2.33
C VAL A 174 19.22 10.79 -3.44
N LYS A 175 18.23 10.64 -4.33
CA LYS A 175 17.87 11.63 -5.35
C LYS A 175 16.38 11.96 -5.23
N PRO A 176 16.01 13.07 -4.56
CA PRO A 176 14.62 13.48 -4.44
C PRO A 176 13.95 13.69 -5.80
N CYS A 177 12.70 13.24 -5.91
CA CYS A 177 11.84 13.42 -7.08
C CYS A 177 11.24 14.83 -7.14
N VAL A 178 11.22 15.55 -6.00
CA VAL A 178 10.81 16.95 -5.88
C VAL A 178 11.91 17.77 -5.20
N ASP A 179 11.98 19.07 -5.51
CA ASP A 179 13.02 19.97 -4.98
C ASP A 179 12.93 20.19 -3.46
N ARG A 180 11.71 20.13 -2.90
CA ARG A 180 11.44 20.38 -1.48
C ARG A 180 10.55 19.29 -0.88
N PRO A 181 11.13 18.13 -0.51
CA PRO A 181 10.40 17.06 0.16
C PRO A 181 9.81 17.52 1.49
N ARG A 182 8.58 17.09 1.77
CA ARG A 182 7.99 17.19 3.11
C ARG A 182 8.64 16.14 4.01
N PRO A 183 8.86 16.45 5.31
CA PRO A 183 9.30 15.45 6.26
C PRO A 183 8.32 14.28 6.30
N ARG A 184 8.86 13.06 6.36
CA ARG A 184 8.05 11.87 6.62
C ARG A 184 7.72 11.78 8.08
N VAL A 185 6.64 11.06 8.37
CA VAL A 185 6.39 10.63 9.72
C VAL A 185 7.28 9.41 9.99
N GLN A 186 8.37 9.65 10.73
CA GLN A 186 9.27 8.61 11.18
C GLN A 186 8.71 7.96 12.45
N TRP A 187 8.85 6.64 12.53
CA TRP A 187 8.41 5.85 13.67
C TRP A 187 9.65 5.15 14.25
N ASP A 188 9.92 5.36 15.54
CA ASP A 188 11.03 4.73 16.29
C ASP A 188 10.79 3.23 16.59
N LEU A 189 10.17 2.49 15.67
CA LEU A 189 10.15 1.03 15.70
C LEU A 189 11.03 0.51 14.58
N ASP A 190 12.17 -0.04 14.94
CA ASP A 190 12.94 -0.87 14.03
C ASP A 190 12.16 -2.17 13.75
N LEU A 191 11.66 -2.33 12.53
CA LEU A 191 11.18 -3.60 12.00
C LEU A 191 12.09 -4.14 10.89
N LYS A 192 13.42 -3.93 11.02
CA LYS A 192 14.63 -4.45 10.34
C LYS A 192 14.64 -4.62 8.81
N SER A 193 13.54 -5.08 8.23
CA SER A 193 13.32 -5.28 6.81
C SER A 193 12.61 -4.08 6.17
N PRO A 194 13.24 -3.38 5.22
CA PRO A 194 12.55 -2.38 4.40
C PRO A 194 11.36 -3.01 3.66
N ALA A 195 10.27 -2.25 3.49
CA ALA A 195 9.12 -2.72 2.73
C ALA A 195 8.93 -1.87 1.51
N MET A 196 8.46 -2.51 0.45
CA MET A 196 7.97 -1.82 -0.72
C MET A 196 6.76 -2.58 -1.28
N HIS A 197 5.67 -1.87 -1.50
CA HIS A 197 4.38 -2.48 -1.79
C HIS A 197 3.73 -1.72 -2.94
N THR A 198 3.08 -2.46 -3.83
CA THR A 198 2.21 -1.90 -4.86
C THR A 198 0.85 -2.55 -4.77
N SER A 199 -0.20 -1.75 -4.95
CA SER A 199 -1.57 -2.26 -5.03
C SER A 199 -2.40 -1.37 -5.92
N GLY A 200 -3.47 -1.90 -6.50
CA GLY A 200 -4.26 -1.14 -7.45
C GLY A 200 -5.11 -1.97 -8.38
N THR A 201 -5.55 -1.33 -9.45
CA THR A 201 -6.32 -1.94 -10.54
C THR A 201 -5.64 -1.70 -11.88
N CYS A 202 -5.71 -2.69 -12.74
CA CYS A 202 -5.28 -2.65 -14.13
C CYS A 202 -6.32 -3.42 -14.96
N LEU A 203 -6.80 -2.88 -16.09
CA LEU A 203 -7.87 -3.50 -16.87
C LEU A 203 -9.04 -4.02 -15.98
N PHE A 204 -9.22 -5.35 -15.93
CA PHE A 204 -10.24 -6.04 -15.13
C PHE A 204 -9.68 -6.68 -13.85
N SER A 205 -8.40 -6.48 -13.53
CA SER A 205 -7.75 -7.08 -12.36
C SER A 205 -7.58 -6.10 -11.20
N ILE A 206 -7.66 -6.64 -9.99
CA ILE A 206 -7.19 -6.02 -8.74
C ILE A 206 -5.91 -6.74 -8.33
N VAL A 207 -4.86 -5.98 -8.02
CA VAL A 207 -3.53 -6.52 -7.73
C VAL A 207 -3.04 -5.97 -6.40
N ALA A 208 -2.45 -6.83 -5.58
CA ALA A 208 -1.71 -6.46 -4.38
C ALA A 208 -0.41 -7.26 -4.32
N VAL A 209 0.72 -6.57 -4.20
CA VAL A 209 2.06 -7.15 -4.04
C VAL A 209 2.72 -6.51 -2.82
N LEU A 210 2.99 -7.33 -1.80
CA LEU A 210 3.56 -6.93 -0.52
C LEU A 210 4.92 -7.59 -0.34
N THR A 211 6.00 -6.80 -0.27
CA THR A 211 7.35 -7.34 -0.03
C THR A 211 8.04 -6.75 1.20
N LEU A 212 8.82 -7.60 1.87
CA LEU A 212 9.82 -7.22 2.85
C LEU A 212 11.19 -7.64 2.33
N HIS A 213 12.15 -6.73 2.40
CA HIS A 213 13.49 -6.92 1.86
C HIS A 213 14.52 -7.10 2.97
N PRO A 214 15.65 -7.76 2.68
CA PRO A 214 16.80 -7.79 3.58
C PRO A 214 17.22 -6.38 4.00
N GLU A 215 17.68 -6.25 5.24
CA GLU A 215 18.31 -5.03 5.75
C GLU A 215 19.45 -4.59 4.81
N GLY A 216 19.60 -3.28 4.63
CA GLY A 216 20.56 -2.71 3.67
C GLY A 216 20.14 -2.76 2.20
N THR A 217 18.99 -3.35 1.87
CA THR A 217 18.42 -3.23 0.51
C THR A 217 18.09 -1.77 0.22
N THR A 218 18.63 -1.21 -0.86
CA THR A 218 18.36 0.17 -1.26
C THR A 218 16.95 0.32 -1.84
N TYR A 219 16.43 1.55 -1.84
CA TYR A 219 15.13 1.86 -2.47
C TYR A 219 15.06 1.39 -3.93
N GLU A 220 16.11 1.64 -4.71
CA GLU A 220 16.17 1.25 -6.13
C GLU A 220 16.16 -0.29 -6.31
N GLN A 221 16.88 -1.02 -5.46
CA GLN A 221 16.88 -2.48 -5.48
C GLN A 221 15.51 -3.05 -5.11
N ALA A 222 14.86 -2.50 -4.08
CA ALA A 222 13.50 -2.87 -3.70
C ALA A 222 12.50 -2.58 -4.83
N ALA A 223 12.59 -1.41 -5.46
CA ALA A 223 11.74 -1.01 -6.59
C ALA A 223 11.86 -1.98 -7.76
N LYS A 224 13.08 -2.32 -8.17
CA LYS A 224 13.34 -3.32 -9.23
C LYS A 224 12.73 -4.69 -8.88
N ARG A 225 12.87 -5.14 -7.63
CA ARG A 225 12.34 -6.43 -7.17
C ARG A 225 10.81 -6.45 -7.16
N VAL A 226 10.17 -5.43 -6.61
CA VAL A 226 8.71 -5.32 -6.58
C VAL A 226 8.13 -5.20 -7.99
N THR A 227 8.75 -4.41 -8.86
CA THR A 227 8.34 -4.30 -10.27
C THR A 227 8.40 -5.64 -10.98
N ARG A 228 9.50 -6.41 -10.82
CA ARG A 228 9.62 -7.74 -11.42
C ARG A 228 8.51 -8.70 -10.97
N VAL A 229 8.26 -8.77 -9.65
CA VAL A 229 7.16 -9.59 -9.12
C VAL A 229 5.83 -9.11 -9.71
N THR A 230 5.64 -7.80 -9.83
CA THR A 230 4.41 -7.24 -10.40
C THR A 230 4.24 -7.68 -11.86
N GLU A 231 5.25 -7.51 -12.72
CA GLU A 231 5.24 -7.93 -14.12
C GLU A 231 4.90 -9.42 -14.27
N GLU A 232 5.47 -10.28 -13.41
CA GLU A 232 5.21 -11.71 -13.42
C GLU A 232 3.75 -12.03 -13.09
N VAL A 233 3.18 -11.39 -12.07
CA VAL A 233 1.80 -11.69 -11.61
C VAL A 233 0.73 -10.99 -12.44
N THR A 234 1.08 -9.92 -13.16
CA THR A 234 0.15 -9.18 -14.02
C THR A 234 0.15 -9.64 -15.46
N LYS A 235 1.10 -10.49 -15.87
CA LYS A 235 1.22 -11.01 -17.23
C LYS A 235 -0.12 -11.59 -17.72
N TYR A 236 -0.67 -11.01 -18.79
CA TYR A 236 -1.96 -11.37 -19.43
C TYR A 236 -3.23 -11.10 -18.58
N ARG A 237 -3.10 -10.35 -17.50
CA ARG A 237 -4.19 -9.98 -16.56
C ARG A 237 -4.34 -8.46 -16.44
N CYS A 238 -3.26 -7.78 -16.75
CA CYS A 238 -3.12 -6.41 -17.18
C CYS A 238 -2.43 -6.45 -18.58
#